data_AF-A0AAU6YLX6-F1
#
_entry.id   AF-A0AAU6YLX6-F1
#
_cell.length_a   1.000
_cell.length_b   1.000
_cell.length_c   1.000
_cell.angle_alpha   90.00
_cell.angle_beta   90.00
_cell.angle_gamma   90.00
#
_symmetry.space_group_name_H-M   'P 1'
#
loop_
_entity.id
_entity.type
_entity.pdbx_description
1 polymer ?
#
loop_
_entity_poly.entity_id
_entity_poly.type
_entity_poly.pdbx_seq_one_letter_code
_entity_poly.pdbx_strand_id
1 'polypeptide(L)'
;MPLRLSKALLITIGFAAALAACSRIDLAYRNLDRLVPWSLGDYLDMNREQKALLDDRLKEHLAWHCKTQLPGYLDWLDRIRGMVADDQVTDQALQQRTREAREAIGRVAEEITPSATELLRGMSDSQVAEMRAAFRDDISERQKQYVDTPLPKQIARRTERMEKRLTPWFGELTPVQKQRVRAWSEALGDQNREWIANRAHWQQQLLLAMNQRNDASFEPRLATLLQHKESLWTPEYQAAYQNTERQARSLLVDLVQQSTPQQRRFLQERLGKVRTDFSDLKCLKGAPA
;
A
#
# COMPACT_ATOMS: atom_id res chain seq x y z
N MET A 1 -16.94 48.14 -13.05
CA MET A 1 -17.24 46.76 -12.58
C MET A 1 -16.41 45.62 -13.22
N PRO A 2 -15.82 45.70 -14.45
CA PRO A 2 -15.15 44.54 -15.05
C PRO A 2 -13.80 44.19 -14.41
N LEU A 3 -13.02 45.18 -13.92
CA LEU A 3 -11.71 44.92 -13.28
C LEU A 3 -11.78 44.13 -11.96
N ARG A 4 -12.92 44.12 -11.25
CA ARG A 4 -13.07 43.37 -9.99
C ARG A 4 -13.35 41.88 -10.23
N LEU A 5 -14.10 41.55 -11.28
CA LEU A 5 -14.33 40.15 -11.70
C LEU A 5 -13.02 39.49 -12.19
N SER A 6 -12.18 40.21 -12.93
CA SER A 6 -10.90 39.71 -13.44
C SER A 6 -9.92 39.37 -12.31
N LYS A 7 -9.87 40.19 -11.25
CA LYS A 7 -9.02 39.94 -10.08
C LYS A 7 -9.53 38.76 -9.24
N ALA A 8 -10.83 38.64 -9.02
CA ALA A 8 -11.42 37.49 -8.34
C ALA A 8 -11.18 36.19 -9.13
N LEU A 9 -11.34 36.22 -10.46
CA LEU A 9 -11.08 35.06 -11.31
C LEU A 9 -9.60 34.65 -11.31
N LEU A 10 -8.67 35.61 -11.37
CA LEU A 10 -7.23 35.35 -11.27
C LEU A 10 -6.81 34.82 -9.90
N ILE A 11 -7.43 35.29 -8.81
CA ILE A 11 -7.20 34.77 -7.46
C ILE A 11 -7.76 33.35 -7.34
N THR A 12 -8.96 33.08 -7.86
CA THR A 12 -9.56 31.73 -7.84
C THR A 12 -8.77 30.76 -8.72
N ILE A 13 -8.30 31.17 -9.89
CA ILE A 13 -7.42 30.37 -10.76
C ILE A 13 -6.05 30.16 -10.10
N GLY A 14 -5.47 31.20 -9.50
CA GLY A 14 -4.21 31.10 -8.76
C GLY A 14 -4.32 30.18 -7.54
N PHE A 15 -5.44 30.22 -6.82
CA PHE A 15 -5.72 29.35 -5.69
C PHE A 15 -6.01 27.91 -6.12
N ALA A 16 -6.77 27.70 -7.21
CA ALA A 16 -6.98 26.38 -7.80
C ALA A 16 -5.69 25.77 -8.36
N ALA A 17 -4.81 26.58 -8.96
CA ALA A 17 -3.49 26.15 -9.43
C ALA A 17 -2.54 25.84 -8.25
N ALA A 18 -2.60 26.62 -7.16
CA ALA A 18 -1.85 26.34 -5.93
C ALA A 18 -2.34 25.05 -5.23
N LEU A 19 -3.64 24.77 -5.27
CA LEU A 19 -4.22 23.51 -4.76
C LEU A 19 -3.87 22.31 -5.66
N ALA A 20 -3.70 22.53 -6.97
CA ALA A 20 -3.27 21.50 -7.92
C ALA A 20 -1.76 21.19 -7.84
N ALA A 21 -0.96 22.02 -7.17
CA ALA A 21 0.48 21.82 -6.99
C ALA A 21 0.82 20.75 -5.94
N CYS A 22 -0.14 20.37 -5.07
CA CYS A 22 0.06 19.28 -4.13
C CYS A 22 -0.17 17.93 -4.80
N SER A 23 0.88 17.12 -4.91
CA SER A 23 0.71 15.74 -5.33
C SER A 23 -0.14 14.98 -4.29
N ARG A 24 -0.93 13.99 -4.75
CA ARG A 24 -1.68 13.11 -3.84
C ARG A 24 -0.75 12.37 -2.85
N ILE A 25 0.50 12.13 -3.26
CA ILE A 25 1.55 11.52 -2.45
C ILE A 25 1.93 12.45 -1.29
N ASP A 26 2.20 13.73 -1.57
CA ASP A 26 2.52 14.72 -0.53
C ASP A 26 1.34 14.95 0.42
N LEU A 27 0.12 15.03 -0.12
CA LEU A 27 -1.08 15.14 0.72
C LEU A 27 -1.24 13.94 1.64
N ALA A 28 -1.13 12.70 1.12
CA ALA A 28 -1.25 11.50 1.93
C ALA A 28 -0.12 11.41 2.98
N TYR A 29 1.13 11.60 2.58
CA TYR A 29 2.29 11.46 3.45
C TYR A 29 2.26 12.45 4.61
N ARG A 30 1.90 13.71 4.35
CA ARG A 30 1.80 14.75 5.40
C ARG A 30 0.65 14.55 6.37
N ASN A 31 -0.32 13.71 6.03
CA ASN A 31 -1.48 13.42 6.87
C ASN A 31 -1.42 12.00 7.46
N LEU A 32 -0.28 11.31 7.38
CA LEU A 32 -0.13 9.97 7.97
C LEU A 32 -0.35 9.99 9.48
N ASP A 33 -0.02 11.09 10.16
CA ASP A 33 -0.32 11.36 11.56
C ASP A 33 -1.83 11.25 11.88
N ARG A 34 -2.71 11.52 10.91
CA ARG A 34 -4.17 11.38 11.07
C ARG A 34 -4.71 10.09 10.47
N LEU A 35 -4.18 9.69 9.32
CA LEU A 35 -4.67 8.52 8.58
C LEU A 35 -4.37 7.21 9.30
N VAL A 36 -3.21 7.11 9.96
CA VAL A 36 -2.84 5.89 10.69
C VAL A 36 -3.74 5.69 11.92
N PRO A 37 -3.92 6.66 12.84
CA PRO A 37 -4.85 6.49 13.96
C PRO A 37 -6.29 6.25 13.49
N TRP A 38 -6.74 6.94 12.43
CA TRP A 38 -8.07 6.72 11.86
C TRP A 38 -8.25 5.27 11.39
N SER A 39 -7.29 4.71 10.66
CA SER A 39 -7.35 3.32 10.20
C SER A 39 -7.20 2.31 11.32
N LEU A 40 -6.44 2.61 12.37
CA LEU A 40 -6.31 1.74 13.53
C LEU A 40 -7.57 1.74 14.39
N GLY A 41 -8.32 2.85 14.41
CA GLY A 41 -9.58 2.99 15.13
C GLY A 41 -10.67 2.01 14.69
N ASP A 42 -10.58 1.47 13.46
CA ASP A 42 -11.47 0.40 12.98
C ASP A 42 -11.32 -0.91 13.79
N TYR A 43 -10.21 -1.09 14.52
CA TYR A 43 -9.89 -2.30 15.25
C TYR A 43 -9.46 -2.09 16.71
N LEU A 44 -8.94 -0.91 17.05
CA LEU A 44 -8.37 -0.57 18.36
C LEU A 44 -9.16 0.59 18.98
N ASP A 45 -9.99 0.30 20.00
CA ASP A 45 -10.65 1.37 20.77
C ASP A 45 -9.67 2.00 21.77
N MET A 46 -8.74 2.79 21.26
CA MET A 46 -7.68 3.40 22.06
C MET A 46 -8.23 4.49 23.01
N ASN A 47 -7.84 4.41 24.27
CA ASN A 47 -8.09 5.46 25.25
C ASN A 47 -7.21 6.71 24.99
N ARG A 48 -7.37 7.76 25.79
CA ARG A 48 -6.66 9.03 25.59
C ARG A 48 -5.14 8.90 25.70
N GLU A 49 -4.65 8.10 26.64
CA GLU A 49 -3.22 7.90 26.87
C GLU A 49 -2.59 7.09 25.74
N GLN A 50 -3.25 6.03 25.29
CA GLN A 50 -2.82 5.23 24.14
C GLN A 50 -2.79 6.03 22.84
N LYS A 51 -3.77 6.92 22.62
CA LYS A 51 -3.78 7.84 21.47
C LYS A 51 -2.60 8.82 21.52
N ALA A 52 -2.33 9.40 22.68
CA ALA A 52 -1.18 10.29 22.87
C ALA A 52 0.15 9.56 22.61
N LEU A 53 0.30 8.35 23.14
CA LEU A 53 1.45 7.49 22.87
C LEU A 53 1.62 7.22 21.37
N LEU A 54 0.55 6.81 20.68
CA LEU A 54 0.59 6.55 19.25
C LEU A 54 0.98 7.81 18.47
N ASP A 55 0.41 8.96 18.79
CA ASP A 55 0.69 10.23 18.11
C ASP A 55 2.17 10.63 18.23
N ASP A 56 2.77 10.46 19.41
CA ASP A 56 4.18 10.79 19.64
C ASP A 56 5.12 9.80 18.94
N ARG A 57 4.86 8.49 19.07
CA ARG A 57 5.64 7.46 18.35
C ARG A 57 5.54 7.62 16.85
N LEU A 58 4.36 7.95 16.32
CA LEU A 58 4.17 8.13 14.89
C LEU A 58 4.94 9.33 14.34
N LYS A 59 5.07 10.43 15.09
CA LYS A 59 5.95 11.55 14.70
C LYS A 59 7.39 11.11 14.58
N GLU A 60 7.89 10.34 15.55
CA GLU A 60 9.25 9.78 15.55
C GLU A 60 9.46 8.87 14.32
N HIS A 61 8.55 7.92 14.09
CA HIS A 61 8.59 6.99 12.96
C HIS A 61 8.53 7.67 11.60
N LEU A 62 7.68 8.70 11.44
CA LEU A 62 7.59 9.46 10.19
C LEU A 62 8.84 10.28 9.91
N ALA A 63 9.47 10.84 10.96
CA ALA A 63 10.75 11.53 10.84
C ALA A 63 11.88 10.56 10.46
N TRP A 64 11.95 9.41 11.13
CA TRP A 64 12.89 8.33 10.78
C TRP A 64 12.69 7.84 9.34
N HIS A 65 11.45 7.55 8.94
CA HIS A 65 11.14 7.04 7.61
C HIS A 65 11.52 8.05 6.54
N CYS A 66 11.27 9.33 6.79
CA CYS A 66 11.68 10.38 5.87
C CYS A 66 13.20 10.48 5.73
N LYS A 67 13.93 10.42 6.85
CA LYS A 67 15.39 10.59 6.85
C LYS A 67 16.12 9.37 6.27
N THR A 68 15.64 8.16 6.54
CA THR A 68 16.39 6.92 6.31
C THR A 68 15.87 6.07 5.15
N GLN A 69 14.57 6.10 4.88
CA GLN A 69 13.93 5.20 3.89
C GLN A 69 13.61 5.91 2.58
N LEU A 70 13.01 7.12 2.63
CA LEU A 70 12.59 7.84 1.43
C LEU A 70 13.72 8.10 0.41
N PRO A 71 14.98 8.42 0.79
CA PRO A 71 16.07 8.54 -0.17
C PRO A 71 16.28 7.26 -0.99
N GLY A 72 16.24 6.09 -0.33
CA GLY A 72 16.33 4.80 -1.01
C GLY A 72 15.15 4.51 -1.95
N TYR A 73 13.97 5.09 -1.68
CA TYR A 73 12.81 4.95 -2.57
C TYR A 73 12.98 5.80 -3.83
N LEU A 74 13.61 6.97 -3.73
CA LEU A 74 13.97 7.79 -4.90
C LEU A 74 14.95 7.03 -5.79
N ASP A 75 15.99 6.44 -5.22
CA ASP A 75 16.95 5.62 -5.97
C ASP A 75 16.27 4.42 -6.64
N TRP A 76 15.35 3.75 -5.94
CA TRP A 76 14.58 2.64 -6.50
C TRP A 76 13.66 3.09 -7.65
N LEU A 77 13.02 4.24 -7.54
CA LEU A 77 12.21 4.84 -8.62
C LEU A 77 13.08 5.22 -9.82
N ASP A 78 14.27 5.77 -9.60
CA ASP A 78 15.21 6.09 -10.68
C ASP A 78 15.70 4.81 -11.40
N ARG A 79 15.92 3.70 -10.68
CA ARG A 79 16.20 2.39 -11.31
C ARG A 79 15.03 1.87 -12.14
N ILE A 80 13.78 2.01 -11.68
CA ILE A 80 12.59 1.64 -12.48
C ILE A 80 12.49 2.50 -13.74
N ARG A 81 12.73 3.80 -13.63
CA ARG A 81 12.73 4.71 -14.78
C ARG A 81 13.77 4.27 -15.82
N GLY A 82 14.99 3.96 -15.38
CA GLY A 82 16.04 3.39 -16.24
C GLY A 82 15.59 2.10 -16.93
N MET A 83 15.01 1.16 -16.17
CA MET A 83 14.50 -0.09 -16.75
C MET A 83 13.48 0.14 -17.88
N VAL A 84 12.58 1.12 -17.75
CA VAL A 84 11.62 1.45 -18.81
C VAL A 84 12.27 2.20 -19.97
N ALA A 85 13.28 3.03 -19.71
CA ALA A 85 14.01 3.78 -20.73
C ALA A 85 14.85 2.87 -21.63
N ASP A 86 15.51 1.88 -21.03
CA ASP A 86 16.46 1.00 -21.71
C ASP A 86 15.83 -0.32 -22.21
N ASP A 87 14.49 -0.39 -22.19
CA ASP A 87 13.70 -1.56 -22.57
C ASP A 87 14.08 -2.84 -21.79
N GLN A 88 14.42 -2.69 -20.51
CA GLN A 88 14.86 -3.76 -19.60
C GLN A 88 13.78 -4.20 -18.61
N VAL A 89 12.49 -4.03 -18.94
CA VAL A 89 11.40 -4.53 -18.09
C VAL A 89 11.20 -6.03 -18.34
N THR A 90 12.06 -6.83 -17.71
CA THR A 90 12.01 -8.31 -17.74
C THR A 90 11.47 -8.87 -16.43
N ASP A 91 11.03 -10.13 -16.43
CA ASP A 91 10.56 -10.79 -15.20
C ASP A 91 11.67 -10.81 -14.12
N GLN A 92 12.91 -11.12 -14.49
CA GLN A 92 14.04 -11.13 -13.57
C GLN A 92 14.29 -9.75 -12.94
N ALA A 93 14.23 -8.69 -13.76
CA ALA A 93 14.41 -7.33 -13.26
C ALA A 93 13.27 -6.93 -12.31
N LEU A 94 12.02 -7.25 -12.66
CA LEU A 94 10.87 -7.02 -11.79
C LEU A 94 10.95 -7.81 -10.48
N GLN A 95 11.40 -9.07 -10.51
CA GLN A 95 11.62 -9.85 -9.29
C GLN A 95 12.63 -9.17 -8.35
N GLN A 96 13.72 -8.61 -8.89
CA GLN A 96 14.68 -7.85 -8.10
C GLN A 96 14.06 -6.58 -7.51
N ARG A 97 13.27 -5.82 -8.30
CA ARG A 97 12.55 -4.65 -7.79
C ARG A 97 11.58 -5.00 -6.66
N THR A 98 10.87 -6.13 -6.79
CA THR A 98 9.94 -6.63 -5.78
C THR A 98 10.67 -7.05 -4.49
N ARG A 99 11.82 -7.71 -4.58
CA ARG A 99 12.62 -8.07 -3.39
C ARG A 99 13.03 -6.84 -2.59
N GLU A 100 13.56 -5.82 -3.25
CA GLU A 100 13.95 -4.57 -2.59
C GLU A 100 12.78 -3.83 -1.95
N ALA A 101 11.60 -3.88 -2.58
CA ALA A 101 10.38 -3.33 -1.99
C ALA A 101 9.94 -4.10 -0.74
N ARG A 102 10.07 -5.45 -0.74
CA ARG A 102 9.81 -6.28 0.45
C ARG A 102 10.77 -5.97 1.59
N GLU A 103 12.05 -5.82 1.29
CA GLU A 103 13.08 -5.45 2.28
C GLU A 103 12.81 -4.07 2.89
N ALA A 104 12.40 -3.09 2.07
CA ALA A 104 11.98 -1.78 2.56
C ALA A 104 10.77 -1.86 3.52
N ILE A 105 9.77 -2.66 3.18
CA ILE A 105 8.61 -2.91 4.05
C ILE A 105 9.06 -3.59 5.35
N GLY A 106 10.00 -4.54 5.28
CA GLY A 106 10.57 -5.25 6.42
C GLY A 106 11.23 -4.29 7.42
N ARG A 107 12.08 -3.36 6.95
CA ARG A 107 12.71 -2.34 7.81
C ARG A 107 11.68 -1.46 8.53
N VAL A 108 10.60 -1.09 7.86
CA VAL A 108 9.52 -0.34 8.51
C VAL A 108 8.82 -1.19 9.57
N ALA A 109 8.55 -2.47 9.29
CA ALA A 109 7.94 -3.37 10.26
C ALA A 109 8.82 -3.55 11.50
N GLU A 110 10.14 -3.71 11.32
CA GLU A 110 11.12 -3.77 12.41
C GLU A 110 11.10 -2.50 13.26
N GLU A 111 11.22 -1.32 12.62
CA GLU A 111 11.25 -0.02 13.31
C GLU A 111 9.99 0.23 14.17
N ILE A 112 8.80 -0.10 13.66
CA ILE A 112 7.55 0.18 14.39
C ILE A 112 7.22 -0.89 15.46
N THR A 113 7.87 -2.06 15.41
CA THR A 113 7.51 -3.20 16.28
C THR A 113 7.60 -2.87 17.77
N PRO A 114 8.65 -2.19 18.29
CA PRO A 114 8.72 -1.80 19.70
C PRO A 114 7.55 -0.92 20.14
N SER A 115 7.20 0.10 19.35
CA SER A 115 6.06 0.99 19.66
C SER A 115 4.72 0.27 19.56
N ALA A 116 4.55 -0.62 18.57
CA ALA A 116 3.37 -1.45 18.47
C ALA A 116 3.24 -2.39 19.69
N THR A 117 4.35 -2.94 20.16
CA THR A 117 4.41 -3.79 21.36
C THR A 117 3.99 -3.02 22.60
N GLU A 118 4.55 -1.81 22.80
CA GLU A 118 4.21 -0.92 23.92
C GLU A 118 2.70 -0.61 23.93
N LEU A 119 2.16 -0.17 22.78
CA LEU A 119 0.76 0.17 22.62
C LEU A 119 -0.18 -1.02 22.88
N LEU A 120 0.11 -2.17 22.25
CA LEU A 120 -0.76 -3.35 22.34
C LEU A 120 -0.68 -4.01 23.72
N ARG A 121 0.48 -3.99 24.39
CA ARG A 121 0.63 -4.47 25.77
C ARG A 121 -0.23 -3.66 26.74
N GLY A 122 -0.34 -2.35 26.51
CA GLY A 122 -1.17 -1.45 27.31
C GLY A 122 -2.68 -1.60 27.12
N MET A 123 -3.16 -2.52 26.26
CA MET A 123 -4.60 -2.73 26.07
C MET A 123 -5.24 -3.45 27.25
N SER A 124 -6.48 -3.08 27.59
CA SER A 124 -7.31 -3.80 28.56
C SER A 124 -7.95 -5.06 27.96
N ASP A 125 -8.47 -5.95 28.80
CA ASP A 125 -9.18 -7.14 28.32
C ASP A 125 -10.47 -6.78 27.55
N SER A 126 -11.14 -5.68 27.93
CA SER A 126 -12.31 -5.18 27.18
C SER A 126 -11.91 -4.72 25.78
N GLN A 127 -10.79 -4.00 25.64
CA GLN A 127 -10.28 -3.57 24.34
C GLN A 127 -9.88 -4.76 23.46
N VAL A 128 -9.32 -5.84 24.03
CA VAL A 128 -9.03 -7.08 23.29
C VAL A 128 -10.32 -7.80 22.88
N ALA A 129 -11.37 -7.77 23.69
CA ALA A 129 -12.69 -8.32 23.33
C ALA A 129 -13.34 -7.53 22.18
N GLU A 130 -13.21 -6.20 22.18
CA GLU A 130 -13.69 -5.34 21.09
C GLU A 130 -12.91 -5.55 19.80
N MET A 131 -11.57 -5.64 19.87
CA MET A 131 -10.73 -6.03 18.73
C MET A 131 -11.20 -7.35 18.10
N ARG A 132 -11.52 -8.35 18.93
CA ARG A 132 -12.04 -9.64 18.46
C ARG A 132 -13.38 -9.48 17.73
N ALA A 133 -14.27 -8.64 18.22
CA ALA A 133 -15.54 -8.35 17.56
C ALA A 133 -15.31 -7.65 16.21
N ALA A 134 -14.43 -6.64 16.17
CA ALA A 134 -14.07 -5.92 14.95
C ALA A 134 -13.46 -6.85 13.88
N PHE A 135 -12.59 -7.79 14.27
CA PHE A 135 -12.04 -8.78 13.34
C PHE A 135 -13.09 -9.72 12.76
N ARG A 136 -14.03 -10.20 13.58
CA ARG A 136 -15.13 -11.04 13.10
C ARG A 136 -15.99 -10.28 12.09
N ASP A 137 -16.30 -9.03 12.37
CA ASP A 137 -17.16 -8.21 11.51
C ASP A 137 -16.44 -7.87 10.19
N ASP A 138 -15.15 -7.55 10.23
CA ASP A 138 -14.28 -7.35 9.05
C ASP A 138 -14.21 -8.60 8.15
N ILE A 139 -14.04 -9.80 8.72
CA ILE A 139 -14.05 -11.04 7.94
C ILE A 139 -15.43 -11.30 7.32
N SER A 140 -16.51 -11.11 8.08
CA SER A 140 -17.88 -11.28 7.60
C SER A 140 -18.20 -10.36 6.42
N GLU A 141 -17.81 -9.09 6.50
CA GLU A 141 -18.03 -8.13 5.42
C GLU A 141 -17.21 -8.46 4.18
N ARG A 142 -15.92 -8.81 4.35
CA ARG A 142 -15.05 -9.21 3.23
C ARG A 142 -15.52 -10.49 2.56
N GLN A 143 -15.98 -11.47 3.33
CA GLN A 143 -16.54 -12.73 2.81
C GLN A 143 -17.71 -12.43 1.87
N LYS A 144 -18.69 -11.63 2.33
CA LYS A 144 -19.84 -11.20 1.53
C LYS A 144 -19.40 -10.45 0.26
N GLN A 145 -18.45 -9.54 0.40
CA GLN A 145 -18.05 -8.66 -0.70
C GLN A 145 -17.22 -9.38 -1.77
N TYR A 146 -16.32 -10.29 -1.37
CA TYR A 146 -15.26 -10.78 -2.24
C TYR A 146 -15.30 -12.28 -2.53
N VAL A 147 -15.90 -13.10 -1.66
CA VAL A 147 -15.95 -14.56 -1.80
C VAL A 147 -17.33 -15.04 -2.22
N ASP A 148 -18.38 -14.51 -1.58
CA ASP A 148 -19.77 -14.86 -1.91
C ASP A 148 -20.20 -14.27 -3.26
N THR A 149 -19.40 -13.34 -3.80
CA THR A 149 -19.55 -12.90 -5.20
C THR A 149 -19.18 -14.03 -6.15
N PRO A 150 -20.04 -14.43 -7.11
CA PRO A 150 -19.73 -15.49 -8.07
C PRO A 150 -18.43 -15.23 -8.85
N LEU A 151 -17.62 -16.27 -9.06
CA LEU A 151 -16.29 -16.17 -9.67
C LEU A 151 -16.26 -15.38 -11.00
N PRO A 152 -17.19 -15.58 -11.97
CA PRO A 152 -17.21 -14.77 -13.20
C PRO A 152 -17.34 -13.26 -12.93
N LYS A 153 -18.12 -12.89 -11.92
CA LYS A 153 -18.30 -11.48 -11.50
C LYS A 153 -17.06 -10.97 -10.76
N GLN A 154 -16.37 -11.82 -9.99
CA GLN A 154 -15.08 -11.45 -9.40
C GLN A 154 -14.04 -11.13 -10.48
N ILE A 155 -13.90 -12.01 -11.48
CA ILE A 155 -12.99 -11.84 -12.62
C ILE A 155 -13.31 -10.56 -13.38
N ALA A 156 -14.57 -10.32 -13.73
CA ALA A 156 -14.97 -9.10 -14.45
C ALA A 156 -14.64 -7.82 -13.66
N ARG A 157 -14.99 -7.77 -12.36
CA ARG A 157 -14.67 -6.63 -11.50
C ARG A 157 -13.16 -6.44 -11.32
N ARG A 158 -12.38 -7.52 -11.26
CA ARG A 158 -10.93 -7.48 -11.14
C ARG A 158 -10.28 -6.94 -12.42
N THR A 159 -10.77 -7.36 -13.59
CA THR A 159 -10.36 -6.81 -14.89
C THR A 159 -10.61 -5.32 -14.96
N GLU A 160 -11.83 -4.86 -14.70
CA GLU A 160 -12.20 -3.44 -14.75
C GLU A 160 -11.35 -2.58 -13.79
N ARG A 161 -11.13 -3.06 -12.56
CA ARG A 161 -10.26 -2.35 -11.60
C ARG A 161 -8.82 -2.28 -12.09
N MET A 162 -8.30 -3.33 -12.72
CA MET A 162 -6.93 -3.32 -13.23
C MET A 162 -6.78 -2.41 -14.44
N GLU A 163 -7.73 -2.40 -15.38
CA GLU A 163 -7.75 -1.44 -16.49
C GLU A 163 -7.73 0.01 -15.96
N LYS A 164 -8.62 0.34 -15.01
CA LYS A 164 -8.65 1.65 -14.36
C LYS A 164 -7.33 2.00 -13.64
N ARG A 165 -6.65 1.01 -13.05
CA ARG A 165 -5.34 1.21 -12.39
C ARG A 165 -4.23 1.46 -13.40
N LEU A 166 -4.29 0.87 -14.59
CA LEU A 166 -3.28 1.00 -15.64
C LEU A 166 -3.45 2.26 -16.49
N THR A 167 -4.68 2.78 -16.64
CA THR A 167 -4.95 3.97 -17.45
C THR A 167 -4.09 5.20 -17.08
N PRO A 168 -3.87 5.54 -15.79
CA PRO A 168 -2.97 6.65 -15.44
C PRO A 168 -1.49 6.43 -15.80
N TRP A 169 -1.09 5.21 -16.17
CA TRP A 169 0.29 4.85 -16.49
C TRP A 169 0.53 4.63 -17.97
N PHE A 170 -0.45 4.09 -18.69
CA PHE A 170 -0.35 3.77 -20.12
C PHE A 170 -1.27 4.61 -21.01
N GLY A 171 -2.14 5.45 -20.44
CA GLY A 171 -3.22 6.09 -21.17
C GLY A 171 -4.33 5.10 -21.51
N GLU A 172 -5.04 5.31 -22.61
CA GLU A 172 -6.02 4.34 -23.10
C GLU A 172 -5.33 3.02 -23.46
N LEU A 173 -5.86 1.91 -22.94
CA LEU A 173 -5.34 0.58 -23.24
C LEU A 173 -5.84 0.10 -24.61
N THR A 174 -4.94 -0.48 -25.40
CA THR A 174 -5.29 -1.09 -26.70
C THR A 174 -6.15 -2.35 -26.51
N PRO A 175 -6.86 -2.83 -27.55
CA PRO A 175 -7.62 -4.07 -27.46
C PRO A 175 -6.78 -5.28 -27.00
N VAL A 176 -5.53 -5.37 -27.46
CA VAL A 176 -4.59 -6.44 -27.06
C VAL A 176 -4.24 -6.33 -25.58
N GLN A 177 -3.97 -5.12 -25.08
CA GLN A 177 -3.68 -4.89 -23.66
C GLN A 177 -4.90 -5.22 -22.78
N LYS A 178 -6.12 -4.84 -23.19
CA LYS A 178 -7.36 -5.18 -22.47
C LYS A 178 -7.59 -6.70 -22.42
N GLN A 179 -7.36 -7.40 -23.54
CA GLN A 179 -7.42 -8.86 -23.57
C GLN A 179 -6.40 -9.48 -22.62
N ARG A 180 -5.17 -8.94 -22.57
CA ARG A 180 -4.13 -9.42 -21.67
C ARG A 180 -4.49 -9.23 -20.20
N VAL A 181 -5.11 -8.09 -19.84
CA VAL A 181 -5.63 -7.83 -18.48
C VAL A 181 -6.75 -8.80 -18.11
N ARG A 182 -7.64 -9.14 -19.05
CA ARG A 182 -8.67 -10.17 -18.84
C ARG A 182 -8.05 -11.54 -18.56
N ALA A 183 -7.10 -11.97 -19.40
CA ALA A 183 -6.40 -13.25 -19.21
C ALA A 183 -5.64 -13.30 -17.87
N TRP A 184 -5.02 -12.18 -17.46
CA TRP A 184 -4.42 -12.04 -16.13
C TRP A 184 -5.46 -12.24 -15.02
N SER A 185 -6.63 -11.62 -15.14
CA SER A 185 -7.71 -11.72 -14.16
C SER A 185 -8.24 -13.15 -14.02
N GLU A 186 -8.40 -13.86 -15.13
CA GLU A 186 -8.82 -15.27 -15.21
C GLU A 186 -7.79 -16.20 -14.56
N ALA A 187 -6.50 -15.99 -14.85
CA ALA A 187 -5.40 -16.81 -14.31
C ALA A 187 -5.24 -16.72 -12.78
N LEU A 188 -5.83 -15.68 -12.15
CA LEU A 188 -5.86 -15.53 -10.69
C LEU A 188 -7.00 -16.30 -10.02
N GLY A 189 -8.01 -16.76 -10.77
CA GLY A 189 -9.10 -17.58 -10.25
C GLY A 189 -9.77 -17.00 -9.00
N ASP A 190 -10.11 -17.88 -8.05
CA ASP A 190 -10.79 -17.57 -6.79
C ASP A 190 -9.82 -17.16 -5.65
N GLN A 191 -8.68 -16.52 -5.97
CA GLN A 191 -7.67 -16.10 -4.97
C GLN A 191 -8.22 -15.29 -3.78
N ASN A 192 -9.40 -14.66 -3.92
CA ASN A 192 -10.01 -13.87 -2.85
C ASN A 192 -10.38 -14.75 -1.64
N ARG A 193 -10.78 -16.01 -1.89
CA ARG A 193 -11.07 -16.99 -0.84
C ARG A 193 -9.83 -17.24 0.02
N GLU A 194 -8.71 -17.56 -0.63
CA GLU A 194 -7.46 -17.84 0.08
C GLU A 194 -6.93 -16.61 0.81
N TRP A 195 -7.07 -15.43 0.22
CA TRP A 195 -6.70 -14.18 0.87
C TRP A 195 -7.50 -13.91 2.16
N ILE A 196 -8.82 -14.13 2.13
CA ILE A 196 -9.69 -13.90 3.29
C ILE A 196 -9.48 -14.97 4.35
N ALA A 197 -9.31 -16.24 3.96
CA ALA A 197 -8.96 -17.32 4.88
C ALA A 197 -7.64 -17.05 5.61
N ASN A 198 -6.60 -16.63 4.88
CA ASN A 198 -5.32 -16.28 5.47
C ASN A 198 -5.38 -15.05 6.37
N ARG A 199 -6.21 -14.06 6.03
CA ARG A 199 -6.45 -12.90 6.91
C ARG A 199 -7.09 -13.34 8.23
N ALA A 200 -8.10 -14.21 8.19
CA ALA A 200 -8.73 -14.76 9.38
C ALA A 200 -7.71 -15.56 10.22
N HIS A 201 -6.85 -16.34 9.56
CA HIS A 201 -5.75 -17.06 10.22
C HIS A 201 -4.79 -16.11 10.96
N TRP A 202 -4.30 -15.07 10.29
CA TRP A 202 -3.41 -14.08 10.91
C TRP A 202 -4.08 -13.33 12.06
N GLN A 203 -5.35 -12.93 11.92
CA GLN A 203 -6.11 -12.28 13.00
C GLN A 203 -6.27 -13.19 14.21
N GLN A 204 -6.48 -14.49 14.01
CA GLN A 204 -6.52 -15.46 15.10
C GLN A 204 -5.17 -15.56 15.81
N GLN A 205 -4.06 -15.60 15.08
CA GLN A 205 -2.71 -15.61 15.68
C GLN A 205 -2.44 -14.33 16.49
N LEU A 206 -2.84 -13.17 15.99
CA LEU A 206 -2.76 -11.91 16.74
C LEU A 206 -3.60 -11.97 18.02
N LEU A 207 -4.86 -12.44 17.95
CA LEU A 207 -5.70 -12.57 19.14
C LEU A 207 -5.11 -13.52 20.18
N LEU A 208 -4.47 -14.61 19.75
CA LEU A 208 -3.76 -15.52 20.66
C LEU A 208 -2.61 -14.80 21.38
N ALA A 209 -1.82 -13.99 20.66
CA ALA A 209 -0.77 -13.17 21.25
C ALA A 209 -1.35 -12.11 22.22
N MET A 210 -2.46 -11.46 21.85
CA MET A 210 -3.11 -10.44 22.69
C MET A 210 -3.68 -11.01 24.01
N ASN A 211 -4.16 -12.26 24.02
CA ASN A 211 -4.59 -12.92 25.26
C ASN A 211 -3.41 -13.22 26.21
N GLN A 212 -2.18 -13.22 25.69
CA GLN A 212 -0.93 -13.47 26.43
C GLN A 212 -0.03 -12.22 26.44
N ARG A 213 -0.60 -11.02 26.27
CA ARG A 213 0.18 -9.78 26.07
C ARG A 213 1.07 -9.37 27.24
N ASN A 214 0.77 -9.86 28.44
CA ASN A 214 1.57 -9.61 29.64
C ASN A 214 2.73 -10.60 29.79
N ASP A 215 2.77 -11.67 29.00
CA ASP A 215 3.82 -12.68 29.07
C ASP A 215 5.10 -12.19 28.38
N ALA A 216 6.25 -12.73 28.80
CA ALA A 216 7.54 -12.46 28.16
C ALA A 216 7.57 -12.88 26.67
N SER A 217 6.67 -13.79 26.27
CA SER A 217 6.58 -14.25 24.87
C SER A 217 5.85 -13.29 23.94
N PHE A 218 5.20 -12.24 24.46
CA PHE A 218 4.36 -11.35 23.65
C PHE A 218 5.16 -10.63 22.55
N GLU A 219 6.28 -10.01 22.92
CA GLU A 219 7.10 -9.23 21.99
C GLU A 219 7.69 -10.10 20.86
N PRO A 220 8.33 -11.27 21.13
CA PRO A 220 8.76 -12.17 20.06
C PRO A 220 7.63 -12.67 19.14
N ARG A 221 6.43 -12.91 19.69
CA ARG A 221 5.26 -13.32 18.89
C ARG A 221 4.77 -12.17 18.00
N LEU A 222 4.71 -10.95 18.54
CA LEU A 222 4.30 -9.78 17.78
C LEU A 222 5.32 -9.43 16.69
N ALA A 223 6.62 -9.56 16.98
CA ALA A 223 7.68 -9.43 15.99
C ALA A 223 7.47 -10.41 14.83
N THR A 224 7.19 -11.69 15.11
CA THR A 224 6.84 -12.67 14.06
C THR A 224 5.62 -12.23 13.24
N LEU A 225 4.55 -11.75 13.90
CA LEU A 225 3.31 -11.31 13.24
C LEU A 225 3.50 -10.12 12.29
N LEU A 226 4.37 -9.18 12.65
CA LEU A 226 4.61 -7.94 11.91
C LEU A 226 5.74 -8.06 10.88
N GLN A 227 6.85 -8.69 11.27
CA GLN A 227 8.10 -8.75 10.50
C GLN A 227 8.19 -10.01 9.63
N HIS A 228 7.63 -11.13 10.09
CA HIS A 228 7.73 -12.43 9.43
C HIS A 228 6.37 -13.00 9.03
N LYS A 229 5.42 -12.14 8.66
CA LYS A 229 4.04 -12.53 8.28
C LYS A 229 3.96 -13.68 7.26
N GLU A 230 4.95 -13.81 6.38
CA GLU A 230 5.00 -14.85 5.34
C GLU A 230 5.18 -16.25 5.93
N SER A 231 5.82 -16.38 7.10
CA SER A 231 5.96 -17.66 7.81
C SER A 231 4.64 -18.11 8.45
N LEU A 232 3.65 -17.23 8.53
CA LEU A 232 2.32 -17.49 9.08
C LEU A 232 1.27 -17.71 7.99
N TRP A 233 1.67 -17.76 6.72
CA TRP A 233 0.71 -17.97 5.64
C TRP A 233 0.17 -19.38 5.64
N THR A 234 -1.12 -19.52 5.34
CA THR A 234 -1.68 -20.83 5.02
C THR A 234 -1.04 -21.36 3.72
N PRO A 235 -0.84 -22.68 3.57
CA PRO A 235 -0.26 -23.25 2.34
C PRO A 235 -1.01 -22.82 1.07
N GLU A 236 -2.34 -22.76 1.15
CA GLU A 236 -3.21 -22.36 0.04
C GLU A 236 -2.99 -20.90 -0.34
N TYR A 237 -2.86 -20.01 0.66
CA TYR A 237 -2.58 -18.60 0.40
C TYR A 237 -1.15 -18.38 -0.09
N GLN A 238 -0.16 -19.14 0.39
CA GLN A 238 1.20 -19.08 -0.11
C GLN A 238 1.23 -19.41 -1.61
N ALA A 239 0.54 -20.48 -2.03
CA ALA A 239 0.42 -20.85 -3.43
C ALA A 239 -0.33 -19.78 -4.26
N ALA A 240 -1.45 -19.27 -3.73
CA ALA A 240 -2.23 -18.21 -4.38
C ALA A 240 -1.38 -16.93 -4.55
N TYR A 241 -0.69 -16.49 -3.51
CA TYR A 241 0.18 -15.31 -3.52
C TYR A 241 1.33 -15.47 -4.53
N GLN A 242 1.99 -16.63 -4.57
CA GLN A 242 3.04 -16.90 -5.55
C GLN A 242 2.51 -16.83 -7.00
N ASN A 243 1.29 -17.32 -7.25
CA ASN A 243 0.64 -17.15 -8.54
C ASN A 243 0.33 -15.67 -8.81
N THR A 244 -0.25 -14.94 -7.86
CA THR A 244 -0.57 -13.51 -7.99
C THR A 244 0.64 -12.68 -8.36
N GLU A 245 1.74 -12.88 -7.66
CA GLU A 245 3.00 -12.19 -7.91
C GLU A 245 3.54 -12.47 -9.30
N ARG A 246 3.55 -13.75 -9.71
CA ARG A 246 4.03 -14.18 -11.04
C ARG A 246 3.18 -13.59 -12.16
N GLN A 247 1.86 -13.64 -12.01
CA GLN A 247 0.91 -13.09 -12.97
C GLN A 247 1.02 -11.56 -13.07
N ALA A 248 1.22 -10.87 -11.94
CA ALA A 248 1.42 -9.42 -11.93
C ALA A 248 2.68 -9.01 -12.70
N ARG A 249 3.81 -9.69 -12.50
CA ARG A 249 5.04 -9.41 -13.26
C ARG A 249 4.89 -9.72 -14.74
N SER A 250 4.33 -10.88 -15.09
CA SER A 250 4.06 -11.24 -16.49
C SER A 250 3.15 -10.22 -17.18
N LEU A 251 2.09 -9.75 -16.49
CA LEU A 251 1.23 -8.69 -17.01
C LEU A 251 2.04 -7.41 -17.30
N LEU A 252 2.91 -6.97 -16.39
CA LEU A 252 3.70 -5.76 -16.59
C LEU A 252 4.69 -5.89 -17.76
N VAL A 253 5.36 -7.04 -17.88
CA VAL A 253 6.25 -7.33 -19.02
C VAL A 253 5.48 -7.24 -20.34
N ASP A 254 4.34 -7.93 -20.44
CA ASP A 254 3.55 -7.97 -21.67
C ASP A 254 2.98 -6.60 -22.02
N LEU A 255 2.45 -5.86 -21.04
CA LEU A 255 1.92 -4.51 -21.28
C LEU A 255 3.00 -3.55 -21.77
N VAL A 256 4.20 -3.66 -21.21
CA VAL A 256 5.35 -2.89 -21.64
C VAL A 256 5.72 -3.28 -23.08
N GLN A 257 5.84 -4.56 -23.40
CA GLN A 257 6.21 -5.02 -24.74
C GLN A 257 5.17 -4.62 -25.79
N GLN A 258 3.88 -4.66 -25.42
CA GLN A 258 2.75 -4.29 -26.28
C GLN A 258 2.52 -2.78 -26.37
N SER A 259 3.27 -1.97 -25.60
CA SER A 259 3.02 -0.53 -25.54
C SER A 259 3.51 0.18 -26.81
N THR A 260 2.76 1.19 -27.26
CA THR A 260 3.21 2.05 -28.37
C THR A 260 4.33 2.99 -27.91
N PRO A 261 5.11 3.60 -28.83
CA PRO A 261 6.09 4.63 -28.46
C PRO A 261 5.50 5.82 -27.70
N GLN A 262 4.22 6.14 -27.93
CA GLN A 262 3.50 7.16 -27.16
C GLN A 262 3.20 6.69 -25.73
N GLN A 263 2.70 5.47 -25.56
CA GLN A 263 2.45 4.90 -24.24
C GLN A 263 3.76 4.73 -23.44
N ARG A 264 4.87 4.35 -24.09
CA ARG A 264 6.21 4.26 -23.45
C ARG A 264 6.66 5.61 -22.92
N ARG A 265 6.56 6.68 -23.73
CA ARG A 265 6.88 8.05 -23.28
C ARG A 265 5.99 8.49 -22.12
N PHE A 266 4.68 8.28 -22.22
CA PHE A 266 3.74 8.61 -21.16
C PHE A 266 4.04 7.88 -19.84
N LEU A 267 4.41 6.59 -19.92
CA LEU A 267 4.84 5.81 -18.76
C LEU A 267 6.09 6.41 -18.10
N GLN A 268 7.10 6.79 -18.90
CA GLN A 268 8.31 7.43 -18.39
C GLN A 268 8.02 8.80 -17.75
N GLU A 269 7.18 9.63 -18.38
CA GLU A 269 6.73 10.90 -17.82
C GLU A 269 6.00 10.68 -16.49
N ARG A 270 5.12 9.67 -16.41
CA ARG A 270 4.39 9.35 -15.19
C ARG A 270 5.31 8.88 -14.07
N LEU A 271 6.28 8.02 -14.37
CA LEU A 271 7.30 7.59 -13.40
C LEU A 271 8.18 8.76 -12.95
N GLY A 272 8.57 9.64 -13.88
CA GLY A 272 9.28 10.88 -13.56
C GLY A 272 8.48 11.78 -12.64
N LYS A 273 7.17 11.95 -12.91
CA LYS A 273 6.27 12.71 -12.02
C LYS A 273 6.19 12.09 -10.64
N VAL A 274 6.03 10.78 -10.51
CA VAL A 274 5.99 10.11 -9.21
C VAL A 274 7.30 10.35 -8.45
N ARG A 275 8.45 10.20 -9.10
CA ARG A 275 9.74 10.50 -8.49
C ARG A 275 9.83 11.95 -8.01
N THR A 276 9.43 12.91 -8.84
CA THR A 276 9.39 14.33 -8.46
C THR A 276 8.46 14.56 -7.27
N ASP A 277 7.25 13.99 -7.30
CA ASP A 277 6.26 14.10 -6.22
C ASP A 277 6.82 13.56 -4.88
N PHE A 278 7.67 12.51 -4.90
CA PHE A 278 8.40 12.02 -3.73
C PHE A 278 9.53 12.97 -3.31
N SER A 279 10.37 13.43 -4.23
CA SER A 279 11.47 14.36 -3.91
C SER A 279 10.98 15.71 -3.40
N ASP A 280 9.73 16.07 -3.74
CA ASP A 280 9.09 17.29 -3.32
C ASP A 280 8.48 17.25 -1.91
N LEU A 281 8.49 16.07 -1.27
CA LEU A 281 8.03 15.91 0.10
C LEU A 281 8.80 16.86 1.03
N LYS A 282 8.04 17.68 1.78
CA LYS A 282 8.60 18.71 2.66
C LYS A 282 9.69 18.19 3.61
N CYS A 283 9.51 16.98 4.12
CA CYS A 283 10.44 16.40 5.08
C CYS A 283 11.83 16.10 4.47
N LEU A 284 11.93 15.90 3.15
CA LEU A 284 13.20 15.75 2.44
C LEU A 284 13.88 17.09 2.13
N LYS A 285 13.10 18.17 2.01
CA LYS A 285 13.62 19.52 1.74
C LYS A 285 14.13 20.24 3.00
N GLY A 286 13.80 19.73 4.19
CA GLY A 286 14.11 20.35 5.47
C GLY A 286 15.26 19.71 6.25
N ALA A 287 15.92 18.68 5.71
CA ALA A 287 17.09 18.10 6.36
C ALA A 287 18.31 19.02 6.14
N PRO A 288 18.92 19.59 7.20
CA PRO A 288 20.21 20.24 7.04
C PRO A 288 21.23 19.20 6.57
N ALA A 289 22.07 19.62 5.62
CA ALA A 289 23.24 18.86 5.17
C ALA A 289 24.25 18.65 6.31
#